data_AF-A0AAP1RHS9-F1
#
_entry.id   AF-A0AAP1RHS9-F1
#
_cell.length_a   1.000
_cell.length_b   1.000
_cell.length_c   1.000
_cell.angle_alpha   90.00
_cell.angle_beta   90.00
_cell.angle_gamma   90.00
#
_symmetry.space_group_name_H-M   'P 1'
#
loop_
_entity.id
_entity.type
_entity.pdbx_description
1 polymer ?
#
loop_
_entity_poly.entity_id
_entity_poly.type
_entity_poly.pdbx_seq_one_letter_code
_entity_poly.pdbx_strand_id
1 'polypeptide(L)'
;MKKTTLKATVSFPGAESKSASLDIIWDEFLPIVKLKEPSKHKVEGEELIETDDKVTLSEQLDKDKSTFKIWQLTTEKRKLKLSFTIKKGNSDSKDDDGLIDLKISVKDEDIKIINKEQIKGKYDTDIEVEIEINGEESKEFYLDFFARDDMDDEWNIGEYINVHCGRIKIVKSNFCFCKKELKETDLKKIISELRKQDGVQKEQEYAPNGLDPIYIIGDGTKLVQKGKNIFYTLDNIKYKGTEKPKKHKPQKSNFDKTGISIFQLNYDEKIDKNEATLKNFAKKLNSAFEKYEINTCIRKIHFLAQCNHESQQFQSSFEQDAVTNPSGGKDYIGRGLIQITHDYNYKKLYENIKGGKPNSKELLNFASEIAKSLNLSIQASAYYWRYLGVPVVGKNINLLASKDDVLLVSRAINGNIQTPNGLQERKKYTKELKEIFQYDKCTKNK
;
A
#
# COMPACT_ATOMS: atom_id res chain seq x y z
N MET A 1 -38.68 -1.39 44.48
CA MET A 1 -38.76 -0.94 45.89
C MET A 1 -37.40 -0.37 46.30
N LYS A 2 -37.39 0.53 47.30
CA LYS A 2 -36.30 1.44 47.68
C LYS A 2 -34.92 0.78 47.90
N LYS A 3 -33.87 1.45 47.42
CA LYS A 3 -32.44 1.32 47.81
C LYS A 3 -32.31 1.08 49.31
N THR A 4 -31.64 0.00 49.72
CA THR A 4 -31.02 -0.11 51.04
C THR A 4 -29.54 0.16 50.86
N THR A 5 -29.14 1.42 50.96
CA THR A 5 -27.73 1.80 51.04
C THR A 5 -27.22 1.43 52.44
N LEU A 6 -26.44 0.36 52.56
CA LEU A 6 -25.73 0.03 53.79
C LEU A 6 -24.62 1.06 54.02
N LYS A 7 -24.94 2.13 54.76
CA LYS A 7 -23.96 3.05 55.32
C LYS A 7 -23.38 2.46 56.60
N ALA A 8 -22.28 1.72 56.50
CA ALA A 8 -21.45 1.45 57.68
C ALA A 8 -20.76 2.77 58.08
N THR A 9 -21.13 3.32 59.24
CA THR A 9 -20.53 4.55 59.77
C THR A 9 -19.64 4.16 60.94
N VAL A 10 -18.32 4.14 60.75
CA VAL A 10 -17.35 4.06 61.85
C VAL A 10 -16.89 5.49 62.14
N SER A 11 -17.36 6.06 63.25
CA SER A 11 -16.96 7.40 63.68
C SER A 11 -15.80 7.32 64.67
N PHE A 12 -14.63 7.83 64.28
CA PHE A 12 -13.62 8.33 65.21
C PHE A 12 -13.69 9.86 65.22
N PRO A 13 -13.53 10.55 66.38
CA PRO A 13 -13.63 12.00 66.43
C PRO A 13 -12.39 12.63 65.75
N GLY A 14 -12.59 13.31 64.62
CA GLY A 14 -11.57 14.19 64.03
C GLY A 14 -11.25 14.07 62.53
N ALA A 15 -11.96 13.23 61.75
CA ALA A 15 -11.73 13.13 60.30
C ALA A 15 -12.93 13.63 59.48
N GLU A 16 -12.66 14.45 58.46
CA GLU A 16 -13.65 14.91 57.47
C GLU A 16 -14.45 13.75 56.87
N SER A 17 -15.77 13.86 56.90
CA SER A 17 -16.67 12.89 56.27
C SER A 17 -16.66 13.05 54.75
N LYS A 18 -15.76 12.35 54.07
CA LYS A 18 -15.90 12.09 52.62
C LYS A 18 -16.87 10.93 52.43
N SER A 19 -18.09 11.23 51.98
CA SER A 19 -19.00 10.21 51.46
C SER A 19 -18.50 9.77 50.08
N ALA A 20 -17.82 8.63 50.01
CA ALA A 20 -17.60 7.93 48.75
C ALA A 20 -18.87 7.11 48.45
N SER A 21 -19.56 7.42 47.34
CA SER A 21 -20.46 6.46 46.71
C SER A 21 -19.58 5.38 46.08
N LEU A 22 -19.51 4.22 46.73
CA LEU A 22 -19.02 3.00 46.08
C LEU A 22 -20.16 2.54 45.18
N ASP A 23 -20.03 2.79 43.87
CA ASP A 23 -20.83 2.07 42.88
C ASP A 23 -20.37 0.61 42.93
N ILE A 24 -21.19 -0.23 43.55
CA ILE A 24 -20.90 -1.65 43.73
C ILE A 24 -21.22 -2.33 42.39
N ILE A 25 -20.20 -2.77 41.67
CA ILE A 25 -20.29 -3.38 40.33
C ILE A 25 -20.35 -4.92 40.38
N TRP A 26 -20.91 -5.48 41.46
CA TRP A 26 -20.90 -6.93 41.69
C TRP A 26 -21.84 -7.67 40.74
N ASP A 27 -22.93 -7.02 40.38
CA ASP A 27 -23.97 -7.39 39.40
C ASP A 27 -23.56 -7.19 37.94
N GLU A 28 -22.35 -6.72 37.66
CA GLU A 28 -21.95 -6.40 36.30
C GLU A 28 -21.10 -7.50 35.68
N PHE A 29 -21.48 -7.96 34.48
CA PHE A 29 -20.60 -8.75 33.63
C PHE A 29 -19.53 -7.88 32.97
N LEU A 30 -18.31 -7.92 33.50
CA LEU A 30 -17.19 -7.08 33.08
C LEU A 30 -16.04 -7.91 32.52
N PRO A 31 -16.17 -8.47 31.31
CA PRO A 31 -15.16 -9.30 30.69
C PRO A 31 -14.04 -8.49 30.03
N ILE A 32 -12.97 -9.19 29.68
CA ILE A 32 -12.02 -8.80 28.65
C ILE A 32 -11.92 -9.93 27.61
N VAL A 33 -12.15 -9.59 26.35
CA VAL A 33 -12.11 -10.52 25.22
C VAL A 33 -10.74 -10.40 24.52
N LYS A 34 -9.99 -11.50 24.49
CA LYS A 34 -8.64 -11.54 23.91
C LYS A 34 -8.58 -12.61 22.83
N LEU A 35 -7.79 -12.37 21.78
CA LEU A 35 -7.52 -13.37 20.75
C LEU A 35 -6.91 -14.63 21.40
N LYS A 36 -7.43 -15.80 21.06
CA LYS A 36 -6.99 -17.08 21.63
C LYS A 36 -5.63 -17.47 21.06
N GLU A 37 -4.67 -17.73 21.94
CA GLU A 37 -3.33 -18.26 21.64
C GLU A 37 -2.66 -17.64 20.39
N PRO A 38 -2.48 -16.30 20.31
CA PRO A 38 -1.98 -15.63 19.12
C PRO A 38 -0.60 -16.12 18.68
N SER A 39 0.23 -16.55 19.64
CA SER A 39 1.56 -17.13 19.38
C SER A 39 1.54 -18.48 18.63
N LYS A 40 0.40 -19.17 18.63
CA LYS A 40 0.20 -20.44 17.90
C LYS A 40 -0.49 -20.24 16.54
N HIS A 41 -0.85 -19.01 16.18
CA HIS A 41 -1.53 -18.72 14.92
C HIS A 41 -0.59 -18.98 13.73
N LYS A 42 -0.83 -20.09 13.02
CA LYS A 42 -0.09 -20.49 11.81
C LYS A 42 -1.07 -20.92 10.73
N VAL A 43 -1.64 -19.93 10.07
CA VAL A 43 -2.63 -20.14 9.02
C VAL A 43 -2.09 -19.60 7.71
N GLU A 44 -2.09 -20.42 6.66
CA GLU A 44 -1.63 -20.01 5.34
C GLU A 44 -2.48 -18.85 4.79
N GLY A 45 -1.82 -17.82 4.25
CA GLY A 45 -2.45 -16.61 3.72
C GLY A 45 -2.89 -15.60 4.80
N GLU A 46 -2.52 -15.83 6.06
CA GLU A 46 -2.78 -14.95 7.20
C GLU A 46 -1.47 -14.57 7.90
N GLU A 47 -1.36 -13.30 8.29
CA GLU A 47 -0.24 -12.74 9.02
C GLU A 47 -0.79 -12.02 10.26
N LEU A 48 -0.44 -12.51 11.45
CA LEU A 48 -0.90 -11.98 12.73
C LEU A 48 0.27 -11.32 13.46
N ILE A 49 0.14 -10.04 13.77
CA ILE A 49 1.16 -9.24 14.46
C ILE A 49 0.55 -8.45 15.61
N GLU A 50 1.33 -8.19 16.67
CA GLU A 50 0.97 -7.22 17.69
C GLU A 50 1.48 -5.85 17.25
N THR A 51 0.60 -4.85 17.16
CA THR A 51 0.93 -3.50 16.68
C THR A 51 1.55 -2.64 17.78
N ASP A 52 2.14 -1.51 17.41
CA ASP A 52 2.57 -0.50 18.39
C ASP A 52 1.40 0.39 18.86
N ASP A 53 0.26 0.33 18.17
CA ASP A 53 -0.96 1.04 18.56
C ASP A 53 -1.55 0.42 19.83
N LYS A 54 -1.97 1.29 20.76
CA LYS A 54 -2.66 0.89 21.98
C LYS A 54 -4.14 1.22 21.88
N VAL A 55 -4.96 0.34 22.46
CA VAL A 55 -6.36 0.61 22.75
C VAL A 55 -6.54 0.81 24.26
N THR A 56 -7.41 1.73 24.64
CA THR A 56 -7.96 1.84 26.00
C THR A 56 -9.44 1.51 25.91
N LEU A 57 -9.84 0.46 26.61
CA LEU A 57 -11.20 -0.05 26.72
C LEU A 57 -12.04 0.77 27.74
N SER A 58 -13.26 0.31 28.02
CA SER A 58 -14.15 0.91 29.01
C SER A 58 -13.50 1.09 30.40
N GLU A 59 -13.84 2.18 31.06
CA GLU A 59 -13.29 2.56 32.39
C GLU A 59 -13.75 1.63 33.53
N GLN A 60 -14.83 0.88 33.30
CA GLN A 60 -15.35 -0.14 34.21
C GLN A 60 -14.39 -1.34 34.35
N LEU A 61 -13.41 -1.49 33.47
CA LEU A 61 -12.42 -2.57 33.52
C LEU A 61 -11.17 -2.14 34.30
N ASP A 62 -10.50 -3.11 34.94
CA ASP A 62 -9.27 -2.84 35.71
C ASP A 62 -8.21 -2.18 34.79
N LYS A 63 -7.53 -1.14 35.31
CA LYS A 63 -6.62 -0.30 34.53
C LYS A 63 -5.46 -1.07 33.87
N ASP A 64 -4.96 -2.12 34.53
CA ASP A 64 -3.90 -3.00 34.02
C ASP A 64 -4.39 -3.96 32.92
N LYS A 65 -5.71 -4.13 32.79
CA LYS A 65 -6.34 -4.96 31.77
C LYS A 65 -6.92 -4.14 30.62
N SER A 66 -7.42 -2.93 30.88
CA SER A 66 -8.15 -2.11 29.91
C SER A 66 -7.26 -1.46 28.86
N THR A 67 -5.93 -1.42 29.06
CA THR A 67 -4.98 -0.83 28.09
C THR A 67 -3.97 -1.84 27.58
N PHE A 68 -3.97 -2.12 26.27
CA PHE A 68 -3.06 -3.09 25.65
C PHE A 68 -2.75 -2.76 24.19
N LYS A 69 -1.70 -3.40 23.64
CA LYS A 69 -1.34 -3.34 22.22
C LYS A 69 -2.32 -4.15 21.39
N ILE A 70 -2.71 -3.65 20.22
CA ILE A 70 -3.74 -4.27 19.40
C ILE A 70 -3.12 -5.42 18.57
N TRP A 71 -3.82 -6.55 18.46
CA TRP A 71 -3.49 -7.56 17.45
C TRP A 71 -4.04 -7.14 16.09
N GLN A 72 -3.23 -7.25 15.03
CA GLN A 72 -3.64 -7.06 13.64
C GLN A 72 -3.53 -8.39 12.89
N LEU A 73 -4.66 -8.86 12.38
CA LEU A 73 -4.72 -9.94 11.40
C LEU A 73 -4.74 -9.36 9.99
N THR A 74 -3.78 -9.74 9.17
CA THR A 74 -3.74 -9.41 7.74
C THR A 74 -4.04 -10.68 6.94
N THR A 75 -4.97 -10.63 5.98
CA THR A 75 -5.47 -11.85 5.30
C THR A 75 -5.83 -11.61 3.82
N GLU A 76 -5.71 -12.65 2.99
CA GLU A 76 -6.29 -12.70 1.64
C GLU A 76 -7.67 -13.35 1.58
N LYS A 77 -8.11 -13.99 2.66
CA LYS A 77 -9.32 -14.82 2.65
C LYS A 77 -10.58 -13.96 2.71
N ARG A 78 -11.62 -14.45 2.04
CA ARG A 78 -12.97 -13.88 2.14
C ARG A 78 -13.71 -14.37 3.37
N LYS A 79 -13.37 -15.54 3.90
CA LYS A 79 -13.98 -16.09 5.12
C LYS A 79 -12.91 -16.23 6.19
N LEU A 80 -13.16 -15.62 7.33
CA LEU A 80 -12.31 -15.65 8.51
C LEU A 80 -13.03 -16.40 9.62
N LYS A 81 -12.26 -17.11 10.43
CA LYS A 81 -12.74 -17.83 11.60
C LYS A 81 -11.72 -17.61 12.72
N LEU A 82 -12.11 -16.84 13.72
CA LEU A 82 -11.23 -16.37 14.79
C LEU A 82 -11.78 -16.80 16.14
N SER A 83 -10.92 -17.37 16.97
CA SER A 83 -11.28 -17.77 18.32
C SER A 83 -10.78 -16.75 19.34
N PHE A 84 -11.62 -16.41 20.30
CA PHE A 84 -11.31 -15.48 21.38
C PHE A 84 -11.61 -16.13 22.72
N THR A 85 -10.84 -15.79 23.73
CA THR A 85 -11.06 -16.23 25.11
C THR A 85 -11.62 -15.07 25.93
N ILE A 86 -12.67 -15.36 26.69
CA ILE A 86 -13.30 -14.42 27.61
C ILE A 86 -12.63 -14.58 28.98
N LYS A 87 -12.09 -13.48 29.51
CA LYS A 87 -11.46 -13.45 30.84
C LYS A 87 -12.12 -12.40 31.70
N LYS A 88 -11.91 -12.48 33.01
CA LYS A 88 -12.41 -11.48 33.96
C LYS A 88 -11.66 -10.16 33.82
N GLY A 89 -12.37 -9.12 33.39
CA GLY A 89 -11.86 -7.78 33.11
C GLY A 89 -11.89 -6.83 34.32
N ASN A 90 -12.74 -7.11 35.32
CA ASN A 90 -12.79 -6.40 36.59
C ASN A 90 -12.73 -7.39 37.77
N SER A 91 -11.89 -7.14 38.78
CA SER A 91 -11.74 -8.05 39.93
C SER A 91 -12.94 -8.08 40.87
N ASP A 92 -13.70 -7.00 40.92
CA ASP A 92 -14.78 -6.77 41.88
C ASP A 92 -16.13 -7.28 41.35
N SER A 93 -16.29 -7.37 40.03
CA SER A 93 -17.43 -8.05 39.38
C SER A 93 -17.63 -9.46 39.95
N LYS A 94 -18.88 -9.85 40.22
CA LYS A 94 -19.26 -11.18 40.73
C LYS A 94 -20.12 -11.96 39.75
N ASP A 95 -20.72 -11.29 38.79
CA ASP A 95 -21.37 -11.92 37.67
C ASP A 95 -20.35 -12.61 36.75
N ASP A 96 -20.61 -13.88 36.43
CA ASP A 96 -19.72 -14.77 35.70
C ASP A 96 -20.05 -14.88 34.20
N ASP A 97 -21.24 -14.45 33.78
CA ASP A 97 -21.72 -14.52 32.40
C ASP A 97 -22.56 -13.31 31.99
N GLY A 98 -22.85 -13.23 30.69
CA GLY A 98 -23.57 -12.11 30.11
C GLY A 98 -23.63 -12.20 28.60
N LEU A 99 -23.82 -11.07 27.94
CA LEU A 99 -23.90 -10.98 26.47
C LEU A 99 -22.73 -10.17 25.91
N ILE A 100 -22.23 -10.61 24.75
CA ILE A 100 -21.18 -9.95 23.98
C ILE A 100 -21.73 -9.59 22.61
N ASP A 101 -21.80 -8.30 22.34
CA ASP A 101 -22.16 -7.72 21.05
C ASP A 101 -20.91 -7.45 20.20
N LEU A 102 -20.96 -7.83 18.93
CA LEU A 102 -19.89 -7.63 17.97
C LEU A 102 -20.17 -6.43 17.07
N LYS A 103 -19.18 -5.55 16.88
CA LYS A 103 -19.34 -4.37 16.02
C LYS A 103 -18.14 -4.17 15.11
N ILE A 104 -18.41 -3.87 13.84
CA ILE A 104 -17.38 -3.45 12.88
C ILE A 104 -17.26 -1.93 12.94
N SER A 105 -16.04 -1.41 12.99
CA SER A 105 -15.79 0.04 13.13
C SER A 105 -16.20 0.89 11.92
N VAL A 106 -16.42 0.25 10.77
CA VAL A 106 -16.84 0.90 9.51
C VAL A 106 -18.13 0.28 9.01
N LYS A 107 -19.07 1.11 8.55
CA LYS A 107 -20.27 0.64 7.87
C LYS A 107 -19.91 0.32 6.43
N ASP A 108 -19.78 -0.95 6.11
CA ASP A 108 -19.40 -1.45 4.79
C ASP A 108 -20.24 -2.69 4.46
N GLU A 109 -21.00 -2.64 3.37
CA GLU A 109 -21.97 -3.68 2.97
C GLU A 109 -21.30 -5.01 2.60
N ASP A 110 -20.00 -4.97 2.29
CA ASP A 110 -19.25 -6.16 1.95
C ASP A 110 -18.77 -6.95 3.19
N ILE A 111 -18.78 -6.35 4.38
CA ILE A 111 -18.28 -6.99 5.60
C ILE A 111 -19.47 -7.48 6.44
N LYS A 112 -19.53 -8.78 6.69
CA LYS A 112 -20.62 -9.41 7.44
C LYS A 112 -20.06 -10.31 8.53
N ILE A 113 -20.55 -10.12 9.76
CA ILE A 113 -20.38 -11.10 10.83
C ILE A 113 -21.41 -12.20 10.57
N ILE A 114 -20.96 -13.45 10.47
CA ILE A 114 -21.80 -14.61 10.12
C ILE A 114 -22.47 -15.20 11.36
N ASN A 115 -21.82 -15.10 12.52
CA ASN A 115 -22.42 -15.47 13.81
C ASN A 115 -23.62 -14.59 14.15
N LYS A 116 -24.39 -15.00 15.16
CA LYS A 116 -25.35 -14.08 15.81
C LYS A 116 -24.59 -12.85 16.27
N GLU A 117 -25.13 -11.65 16.01
CA GLU A 117 -24.54 -10.36 16.39
C GLU A 117 -24.29 -10.26 17.90
N GLN A 118 -25.03 -11.06 18.67
CA GLN A 118 -24.92 -11.21 20.11
C GLN A 118 -24.64 -12.66 20.49
N ILE A 119 -23.64 -12.85 21.35
CA ILE A 119 -23.15 -14.16 21.81
C ILE A 119 -23.24 -14.20 23.33
N LYS A 120 -23.74 -15.31 23.91
CA LYS A 120 -23.62 -15.54 25.36
C LYS A 120 -22.15 -15.75 25.72
N GLY A 121 -21.64 -14.95 26.65
CA GLY A 121 -20.27 -15.01 27.12
C GLY A 121 -20.21 -15.47 28.57
N LYS A 122 -19.19 -16.25 28.91
CA LYS A 122 -18.90 -16.67 30.29
C LYS A 122 -17.39 -16.61 30.53
N TYR A 123 -16.95 -16.26 31.73
CA TYR A 123 -15.52 -16.27 32.04
C TYR A 123 -14.87 -17.64 31.77
N ASP A 124 -13.62 -17.58 31.31
CA ASP A 124 -12.77 -18.72 30.99
C ASP A 124 -13.31 -19.66 29.90
N THR A 125 -14.26 -19.16 29.10
CA THR A 125 -14.74 -19.83 27.88
C THR A 125 -14.18 -19.20 26.62
N ASP A 126 -14.27 -19.94 25.52
CA ASP A 126 -13.90 -19.46 24.20
C ASP A 126 -15.15 -19.18 23.36
N ILE A 127 -15.08 -18.12 22.56
CA ILE A 127 -16.06 -17.81 21.52
C ILE A 127 -15.39 -17.83 20.16
N GLU A 128 -16.16 -18.13 19.14
CA GLU A 128 -15.71 -18.16 17.77
C GLU A 128 -16.48 -17.14 16.94
N VAL A 129 -15.74 -16.33 16.19
CA VAL A 129 -16.28 -15.28 15.32
C VAL A 129 -15.88 -15.58 13.88
N GLU A 130 -16.90 -15.74 13.05
CA GLU A 130 -16.81 -15.92 11.62
C GLU A 130 -17.19 -14.61 10.91
N ILE A 131 -16.32 -14.17 10.01
CA ILE A 131 -16.49 -12.93 9.26
C ILE A 131 -16.37 -13.25 7.78
N GLU A 132 -17.33 -12.79 6.99
CA GLU A 132 -17.26 -12.79 5.54
C GLU A 132 -16.93 -11.38 5.03
N ILE A 133 -15.89 -11.27 4.22
CA ILE A 133 -15.41 -10.05 3.59
C ILE A 133 -15.55 -10.24 2.08
N ASN A 134 -16.60 -9.65 1.55
CA ASN A 134 -16.91 -9.62 0.12
C ASN A 134 -16.15 -8.45 -0.56
N GLY A 135 -16.19 -8.42 -1.89
CA GLY A 135 -15.44 -7.44 -2.68
C GLY A 135 -13.98 -7.81 -2.93
N GLU A 136 -13.37 -7.13 -3.90
CA GLU A 136 -11.98 -7.37 -4.32
C GLU A 136 -11.04 -6.23 -3.91
N GLU A 137 -11.51 -5.28 -3.11
CA GLU A 137 -10.70 -4.16 -2.66
C GLU A 137 -10.01 -4.50 -1.33
N SER A 138 -8.89 -3.84 -1.06
CA SER A 138 -8.28 -3.94 0.27
C SER A 138 -9.21 -3.25 1.27
N LYS A 139 -9.47 -3.90 2.41
CA LYS A 139 -10.30 -3.36 3.49
C LYS A 139 -9.54 -3.39 4.80
N GLU A 140 -9.75 -2.38 5.62
CA GLU A 140 -9.18 -2.26 6.96
C GLU A 140 -10.30 -1.83 7.92
N PHE A 141 -10.46 -2.58 9.01
CA PHE A 141 -11.49 -2.33 10.00
C PHE A 141 -11.11 -2.93 11.35
N TYR A 142 -11.78 -2.49 12.40
CA TYR A 142 -11.73 -3.12 13.72
C TYR A 142 -12.97 -3.97 13.94
N LEU A 143 -12.75 -5.12 14.58
CA LEU A 143 -13.81 -5.87 15.25
C LEU A 143 -13.73 -5.52 16.74
N ASP A 144 -14.79 -4.89 17.22
CA ASP A 144 -14.97 -4.48 18.60
C ASP A 144 -15.98 -5.39 19.32
N PHE A 145 -15.70 -5.63 20.59
CA PHE A 145 -16.53 -6.44 21.48
C PHE A 145 -17.11 -5.54 22.57
N PHE A 146 -18.42 -5.62 22.78
CA PHE A 146 -19.13 -4.85 23.80
C PHE A 146 -19.90 -5.81 24.71
N ALA A 147 -19.70 -5.70 26.02
CA ALA A 147 -20.39 -6.52 27.00
C ALA A 147 -21.58 -5.78 27.62
N ARG A 148 -22.53 -6.59 28.07
CA ARG A 148 -23.61 -6.21 28.98
C ARG A 148 -24.00 -7.44 29.81
N ASP A 149 -24.56 -7.19 30.97
CA ASP A 149 -25.25 -8.22 31.75
C ASP A 149 -26.41 -8.84 30.95
N ASP A 150 -26.68 -10.14 31.16
CA ASP A 150 -27.79 -10.85 30.52
C ASP A 150 -29.10 -10.86 31.32
N MET A 151 -29.09 -10.23 32.51
CA MET A 151 -30.26 -9.97 33.36
C MET A 151 -31.00 -11.25 33.76
N ASP A 152 -30.29 -12.37 33.89
CA ASP A 152 -30.88 -13.66 34.24
C ASP A 152 -31.15 -13.81 35.74
N ASP A 153 -30.59 -12.94 36.57
CA ASP A 153 -30.82 -12.85 38.02
C ASP A 153 -31.85 -11.79 38.42
N GLU A 154 -32.91 -12.20 39.15
CA GLU A 154 -33.98 -11.29 39.61
C GLU A 154 -33.51 -10.19 40.60
N TRP A 155 -32.32 -10.34 41.18
CA TRP A 155 -31.80 -9.49 42.25
C TRP A 155 -30.47 -8.81 41.93
N ASN A 156 -29.85 -9.17 40.80
CA ASN A 156 -28.47 -8.82 40.45
C ASN A 156 -28.40 -8.38 38.98
N ILE A 157 -29.27 -7.44 38.60
CA ILE A 157 -29.40 -6.94 37.23
C ILE A 157 -28.36 -5.85 37.00
N GLY A 158 -27.38 -6.12 36.15
CA GLY A 158 -26.36 -5.13 35.77
C GLY A 158 -26.96 -3.95 35.00
N GLU A 159 -26.44 -2.75 35.28
CA GLU A 159 -26.85 -1.50 34.66
C GLU A 159 -25.97 -1.13 33.47
N TYR A 160 -24.74 -1.65 33.37
CA TYR A 160 -23.82 -1.28 32.31
C TYR A 160 -24.13 -1.99 30.98
N ILE A 161 -24.43 -1.16 30.00
CA ILE A 161 -24.58 -1.55 28.61
C ILE A 161 -23.45 -0.96 27.76
N ASN A 162 -23.00 -1.69 26.75
CA ASN A 162 -21.91 -1.29 25.85
C ASN A 162 -20.54 -1.12 26.52
N VAL A 163 -20.19 -2.01 27.45
CA VAL A 163 -18.83 -2.06 28.03
C VAL A 163 -17.86 -2.52 26.95
N HIS A 164 -17.07 -1.62 26.36
CA HIS A 164 -16.08 -1.98 25.34
C HIS A 164 -15.02 -2.88 25.98
N CYS A 165 -15.02 -4.16 25.62
CA CYS A 165 -14.31 -5.22 26.32
C CYS A 165 -13.26 -5.94 25.46
N GLY A 166 -13.10 -5.56 24.20
CA GLY A 166 -12.09 -6.13 23.32
C GLY A 166 -12.00 -5.44 21.97
N ARG A 167 -10.84 -5.56 21.32
CA ARG A 167 -10.58 -5.04 19.97
C ARG A 167 -9.52 -5.87 19.25
N ILE A 168 -9.76 -6.15 17.99
CA ILE A 168 -8.75 -6.65 17.04
C ILE A 168 -8.85 -5.86 15.73
N LYS A 169 -7.71 -5.63 15.08
CA LYS A 169 -7.63 -5.02 13.76
C LYS A 169 -7.61 -6.10 12.68
N ILE A 170 -8.41 -5.93 11.63
CA ILE A 170 -8.47 -6.84 10.49
C ILE A 170 -8.14 -6.05 9.23
N VAL A 171 -7.15 -6.55 8.48
CA VAL A 171 -6.70 -5.99 7.20
C VAL A 171 -6.88 -7.06 6.13
N LYS A 172 -7.95 -6.95 5.34
CA LYS A 172 -8.09 -7.71 4.10
C LYS A 172 -7.18 -7.07 3.07
N SER A 173 -6.06 -7.73 2.77
CA SER A 173 -5.18 -7.31 1.68
C SER A 173 -5.43 -8.15 0.43
N ASN A 174 -5.24 -7.54 -0.74
CA ASN A 174 -4.85 -8.28 -1.94
C ASN A 174 -3.33 -8.40 -1.89
N PHE A 175 -2.77 -9.47 -1.32
CA PHE A 175 -1.32 -9.60 -1.23
C PHE A 175 -0.68 -9.81 -2.61
N CYS A 176 -1.45 -10.09 -3.66
CA CYS A 176 -0.85 -10.48 -4.92
C CYS A 176 -1.45 -9.82 -6.18
N PHE A 177 -0.75 -8.83 -6.75
CA PHE A 177 -1.05 -8.29 -8.09
C PHE A 177 -0.80 -9.31 -9.21
N CYS A 178 -0.14 -10.44 -8.91
CA CYS A 178 0.27 -11.40 -9.92
C CYS A 178 -0.89 -12.14 -10.61
N LYS A 179 -1.95 -12.47 -9.87
CA LYS A 179 -3.04 -13.37 -10.33
C LYS A 179 -4.29 -12.65 -10.80
N LYS A 180 -4.34 -11.32 -10.68
CA LYS A 180 -5.50 -10.52 -11.11
C LYS A 180 -5.20 -9.68 -12.34
N GLU A 181 -6.28 -9.30 -13.02
CA GLU A 181 -6.27 -8.17 -13.94
C GLU A 181 -6.02 -6.88 -13.16
N LEU A 182 -5.19 -5.99 -13.71
CA LEU A 182 -4.95 -4.69 -13.08
C LEU A 182 -6.20 -3.82 -13.22
N LYS A 183 -6.62 -3.20 -12.12
CA LYS A 183 -7.69 -2.19 -12.09
C LYS A 183 -7.11 -0.77 -12.05
N GLU A 184 -7.99 0.22 -12.18
CA GLU A 184 -7.65 1.63 -12.04
C GLU A 184 -6.97 1.92 -10.68
N THR A 185 -7.53 1.36 -9.60
CA THR A 185 -7.00 1.50 -8.23
C THR A 185 -5.60 0.90 -8.08
N ASP A 186 -5.34 -0.23 -8.76
CA ASP A 186 -4.03 -0.90 -8.76
C ASP A 186 -2.99 -0.02 -9.46
N LEU A 187 -3.30 0.51 -10.65
CA LEU A 187 -2.39 1.42 -11.36
C LEU A 187 -2.17 2.73 -10.61
N LYS A 188 -3.20 3.27 -9.96
CA LYS A 188 -3.07 4.44 -9.08
C LYS A 188 -2.04 4.17 -7.99
N LYS A 189 -2.09 3.01 -7.33
CA LYS A 189 -1.11 2.61 -6.32
C LYS A 189 0.28 2.46 -6.92
N ILE A 190 0.43 1.66 -7.98
CA ILE A 190 1.71 1.38 -8.64
C ILE A 190 2.44 2.66 -9.05
N ILE A 191 1.74 3.55 -9.75
CA ILE A 191 2.32 4.82 -10.24
C ILE A 191 2.65 5.74 -9.07
N SER A 192 1.78 5.82 -8.05
CA SER A 192 2.04 6.66 -6.88
C SER A 192 3.28 6.19 -6.12
N GLU A 193 3.42 4.89 -5.86
CA GLU A 193 4.54 4.35 -5.09
C GLU A 193 5.86 4.49 -5.85
N LEU A 194 5.90 4.15 -7.15
CA LEU A 194 7.08 4.37 -8.00
C LEU A 194 7.53 5.83 -8.00
N ARG A 195 6.59 6.77 -8.21
CA ARG A 195 6.92 8.21 -8.28
C ARG A 195 7.31 8.83 -6.94
N LYS A 196 6.86 8.27 -5.82
CA LYS A 196 7.27 8.69 -4.47
C LYS A 196 8.69 8.25 -4.16
N GLN A 197 9.09 7.06 -4.63
CA GLN A 197 10.44 6.53 -4.48
C GLN A 197 11.43 7.16 -5.48
N ASP A 198 10.91 7.79 -6.54
CA ASP A 198 11.68 8.59 -7.49
C ASP A 198 11.91 10.05 -7.06
N GLY A 199 13.19 10.44 -7.02
CA GLY A 199 13.62 11.75 -6.54
C GLY A 199 13.71 11.84 -5.01
N VAL A 200 13.94 10.70 -4.34
CA VAL A 200 14.00 10.47 -2.88
C VAL A 200 14.10 11.76 -2.06
N GLN A 201 12.99 12.08 -1.40
CA GLN A 201 12.92 13.01 -0.30
C GLN A 201 13.79 12.47 0.84
N LYS A 202 14.88 13.18 1.17
CA LYS A 202 15.22 13.32 2.59
C LYS A 202 14.27 14.41 3.09
N GLU A 203 13.52 14.10 4.15
CA GLU A 203 12.73 15.11 4.85
C GLU A 203 13.59 16.33 5.17
N GLN A 204 12.96 17.47 5.46
CA GLN A 204 13.71 18.58 6.06
C GLN A 204 14.42 18.04 7.30
N GLU A 205 15.72 17.84 7.21
CA GLU A 205 16.47 17.38 8.37
C GLU A 205 16.47 18.49 9.42
N TYR A 206 16.25 18.08 10.67
CA TYR A 206 16.36 18.93 11.85
C TYR A 206 17.54 18.47 12.70
N ALA A 207 18.08 19.39 13.50
CA ALA A 207 19.06 19.05 14.53
C ALA A 207 18.43 18.09 15.58
N PRO A 208 19.24 17.46 16.46
CA PRO A 208 18.74 16.54 17.48
C PRO A 208 17.64 17.11 18.40
N ASN A 209 17.50 18.44 18.46
CA ASN A 209 16.42 19.10 19.20
C ASN A 209 15.06 19.10 18.49
N GLY A 210 14.98 18.64 17.24
CA GLY A 210 13.75 18.58 16.44
C GLY A 210 13.20 19.93 15.98
N LEU A 211 13.90 21.04 16.25
CA LEU A 211 13.41 22.40 16.02
C LEU A 211 14.24 23.15 14.97
N ASP A 212 15.56 22.97 15.00
CA ASP A 212 16.47 23.74 14.15
C ASP A 212 16.67 23.07 12.79
N PRO A 213 16.35 23.72 11.66
CA PRO A 213 16.58 23.16 10.33
C PRO A 213 18.07 23.00 10.02
N ILE A 214 18.42 21.90 9.36
CA ILE A 214 19.78 21.63 8.89
C ILE A 214 20.12 22.45 7.64
N TYR A 215 21.33 23.00 7.65
CA TYR A 215 22.03 23.58 6.52
C TYR A 215 23.19 22.68 6.12
N ILE A 216 23.52 22.62 4.83
CA ILE A 216 24.60 21.80 4.29
C ILE A 216 25.53 22.67 3.44
N ILE A 217 26.83 22.40 3.52
CA ILE A 217 27.87 22.97 2.66
C ILE A 217 28.41 21.89 1.69
N GLY A 218 29.21 22.27 0.70
CA GLY A 218 29.57 21.44 -0.46
C GLY A 218 30.24 20.11 -0.14
N ASP A 219 30.90 20.00 1.01
CA ASP A 219 31.52 18.76 1.50
C ASP A 219 30.55 17.81 2.24
N GLY A 220 29.29 18.21 2.43
CA GLY A 220 28.26 17.45 3.12
C GLY A 220 28.13 17.73 4.62
N THR A 221 28.93 18.64 5.20
CA THR A 221 28.86 18.99 6.62
C THR A 221 27.49 19.60 6.97
N LYS A 222 26.87 19.08 8.04
CA LYS A 222 25.58 19.54 8.56
C LYS A 222 25.76 20.63 9.61
N LEU A 223 24.99 21.71 9.46
CA LEU A 223 25.07 22.91 10.28
C LEU A 223 23.67 23.33 10.75
N VAL A 224 23.61 24.05 11.87
CA VAL A 224 22.42 24.73 12.38
C VAL A 224 22.64 26.23 12.40
N GLN A 225 21.61 27.02 12.09
CA GLN A 225 21.69 28.47 12.12
C GLN A 225 21.25 29.01 13.48
N LYS A 226 22.12 29.74 14.18
CA LYS A 226 21.81 30.40 15.46
C LYS A 226 22.05 31.90 15.35
N GLY A 227 21.02 32.65 14.95
CA GLY A 227 21.10 34.09 14.68
C GLY A 227 21.31 34.41 13.18
N LYS A 228 21.52 35.69 12.86
CA LYS A 228 21.62 36.15 11.47
C LYS A 228 22.96 35.72 10.84
N ASN A 229 22.92 34.76 9.91
CA ASN A 229 24.10 34.23 9.20
C ASN A 229 25.21 33.64 10.10
N ILE A 230 24.86 33.15 11.29
CA ILE A 230 25.81 32.45 12.18
C ILE A 230 25.43 30.97 12.20
N PHE A 231 26.38 30.10 11.86
CA PHE A 231 26.17 28.66 11.75
C PHE A 231 27.06 27.90 12.71
N TYR A 232 26.58 26.76 13.20
CA TYR A 232 27.28 25.85 14.10
C TYR A 232 27.19 24.43 13.57
N THR A 233 28.19 23.60 13.80
CA THR A 233 28.09 22.14 13.62
C THR A 233 27.10 21.54 14.62
N LEU A 234 26.71 20.29 14.40
CA LEU A 234 25.85 19.55 15.34
C LEU A 234 26.47 19.41 16.74
N ASP A 235 27.80 19.41 16.83
CA ASP A 235 28.56 19.40 18.07
C ASP A 235 28.73 20.81 18.70
N ASN A 236 27.91 21.78 18.28
CA ASN A 236 27.94 23.18 18.74
C ASN A 236 29.26 23.93 18.47
N ILE A 237 30.03 23.55 17.46
CA ILE A 237 31.25 24.29 17.07
C ILE A 237 30.88 25.36 16.05
N LYS A 238 31.27 26.62 16.29
CA LYS A 238 30.98 27.72 15.37
C LYS A 238 31.67 27.51 14.02
N TYR A 239 30.90 27.50 12.94
CA TYR A 239 31.41 27.44 11.57
C TYR A 239 32.09 28.76 11.19
N LYS A 240 33.34 28.67 10.69
CA LYS A 240 34.17 29.80 10.27
C LYS A 240 34.58 29.74 8.79
N GLY A 241 34.00 28.83 8.02
CA GLY A 241 34.34 28.66 6.61
C GLY A 241 33.79 29.80 5.73
N THR A 242 34.37 29.94 4.55
CA THR A 242 34.00 30.96 3.55
C THR A 242 32.80 30.55 2.69
N GLU A 243 32.51 29.25 2.60
CA GLU A 243 31.34 28.74 1.88
C GLU A 243 30.06 29.07 2.64
N LYS A 244 29.07 29.64 1.95
CA LYS A 244 27.77 29.97 2.53
C LYS A 244 26.90 28.70 2.64
N PRO A 245 26.51 28.26 3.86
CA PRO A 245 25.66 27.10 4.03
C PRO A 245 24.30 27.28 3.35
N LYS A 246 23.82 26.25 2.66
CA LYS A 246 22.52 26.22 2.02
C LYS A 246 21.54 25.44 2.87
N LYS A 247 20.34 25.97 3.10
CA LYS A 247 19.28 25.25 3.82
C LYS A 247 19.04 23.93 3.11
N HIS A 248 19.11 22.81 3.82
CA HIS A 248 18.73 21.51 3.26
C HIS A 248 17.24 21.58 2.93
N LYS A 249 16.89 21.60 1.65
CA LYS A 249 15.48 21.60 1.21
C LYS A 249 15.12 20.19 0.75
N PRO A 250 13.94 19.66 1.13
CA PRO A 250 13.47 18.40 0.59
C PRO A 250 13.41 18.51 -0.94
N GLN A 251 13.97 17.51 -1.63
CA GLN A 251 13.81 17.41 -3.08
C GLN A 251 12.38 17.00 -3.37
N LYS A 252 11.67 17.75 -4.24
CA LYS A 252 10.33 17.36 -4.69
C LYS A 252 10.44 16.05 -5.47
N SER A 253 9.75 15.02 -4.99
CA SER A 253 9.59 13.75 -5.69
C SER A 253 8.92 13.98 -7.04
N ASN A 254 8.99 13.00 -7.93
CA ASN A 254 8.24 13.10 -9.18
C ASN A 254 6.72 13.02 -8.94
N PHE A 255 6.29 12.43 -7.81
CA PHE A 255 4.89 12.50 -7.39
C PHE A 255 4.48 13.93 -7.04
N ASP A 256 5.32 14.71 -6.35
CA ASP A 256 5.02 16.11 -6.03
C ASP A 256 4.91 17.00 -7.28
N LYS A 257 5.55 16.59 -8.38
CA LYS A 257 5.52 17.31 -9.65
C LYS A 257 4.35 16.91 -10.54
N THR A 258 4.06 15.61 -10.61
CA THR A 258 3.18 15.05 -11.65
C THR A 258 1.97 14.28 -11.11
N GLY A 259 1.91 14.05 -9.79
CA GLY A 259 0.86 13.29 -9.13
C GLY A 259 0.69 11.89 -9.73
N ILE A 260 -0.56 11.53 -10.02
CA ILE A 260 -0.95 10.26 -10.65
C ILE A 260 -1.25 10.39 -12.15
N SER A 261 -1.20 11.61 -12.70
CA SER A 261 -1.56 11.86 -14.09
C SER A 261 -0.55 11.17 -15.01
N ILE A 262 -1.04 10.62 -16.11
CA ILE A 262 -0.24 9.90 -17.12
C ILE A 262 -0.32 10.63 -18.46
N PHE A 263 0.73 10.51 -19.27
CA PHE A 263 0.83 11.05 -20.62
C PHE A 263 0.53 12.56 -20.71
N GLN A 264 1.05 13.35 -19.78
CA GLN A 264 0.76 14.79 -19.67
C GLN A 264 1.77 15.70 -20.38
N LEU A 265 2.94 15.17 -20.76
CA LEU A 265 3.96 16.00 -21.40
C LEU A 265 3.44 16.53 -22.74
N ASN A 266 3.60 17.83 -22.93
CA ASN A 266 3.11 18.53 -24.11
C ASN A 266 4.15 18.49 -25.22
N TYR A 267 4.33 17.31 -25.80
CA TYR A 267 5.17 17.08 -26.98
C TYR A 267 4.35 17.17 -28.27
N ASP A 268 5.07 17.20 -29.40
CA ASP A 268 4.48 17.36 -30.74
C ASP A 268 3.42 16.28 -31.04
N GLU A 269 3.66 15.05 -30.59
CA GLU A 269 2.69 13.98 -30.60
C GLU A 269 2.39 13.52 -29.17
N LYS A 270 1.10 13.49 -28.82
CA LYS A 270 0.66 13.08 -27.49
C LYS A 270 -0.69 12.38 -27.55
N ILE A 271 -0.91 11.52 -26.57
CA ILE A 271 -2.17 10.81 -26.37
C ILE A 271 -3.26 11.82 -25.98
N ASP A 272 -4.46 11.64 -26.52
CA ASP A 272 -5.61 12.45 -26.13
C ASP A 272 -5.88 12.33 -24.62
N LYS A 273 -6.12 13.47 -23.96
CA LYS A 273 -6.31 13.53 -22.51
C LYS A 273 -7.49 12.69 -22.02
N ASN A 274 -8.53 12.50 -22.85
CA ASN A 274 -9.69 11.70 -22.50
C ASN A 274 -9.40 10.19 -22.64
N GLU A 275 -8.44 9.82 -23.50
CA GLU A 275 -7.92 8.45 -23.56
C GLU A 275 -6.99 8.17 -22.37
N ALA A 276 -6.13 9.12 -21.99
CA ALA A 276 -5.08 9.01 -20.97
C ALA A 276 -5.58 8.92 -19.51
N THR A 277 -6.59 8.09 -19.26
CA THR A 277 -7.10 7.77 -17.92
C THR A 277 -6.50 6.47 -17.40
N LEU A 278 -6.33 6.35 -16.08
CA LEU A 278 -5.82 5.11 -15.46
C LEU A 278 -6.73 3.91 -15.72
N LYS A 279 -8.05 4.12 -15.78
CA LYS A 279 -9.03 3.09 -16.16
C LYS A 279 -8.80 2.54 -17.56
N ASN A 280 -8.65 3.43 -18.55
CA ASN A 280 -8.35 3.01 -19.91
C ASN A 280 -6.98 2.35 -19.98
N PHE A 281 -5.99 2.91 -19.28
CA PHE A 281 -4.64 2.37 -19.26
C PHE A 281 -4.60 0.94 -18.72
N ALA A 282 -5.28 0.67 -17.60
CA ALA A 282 -5.44 -0.67 -17.03
C ALA A 282 -6.07 -1.65 -18.03
N LYS A 283 -7.21 -1.27 -18.62
CA LYS A 283 -7.91 -2.09 -19.61
C LYS A 283 -7.01 -2.45 -20.80
N LYS A 284 -6.29 -1.46 -21.34
CA LYS A 284 -5.42 -1.66 -22.51
C LYS A 284 -4.14 -2.44 -22.18
N LEU A 285 -3.57 -2.26 -20.99
CA LEU A 285 -2.46 -3.08 -20.50
C LEU A 285 -2.86 -4.54 -20.34
N ASN A 286 -3.98 -4.85 -19.69
CA ASN A 286 -4.43 -6.23 -19.49
C ASN A 286 -4.63 -6.94 -20.83
N SER A 287 -5.28 -6.28 -21.80
CA SER A 287 -5.46 -6.81 -23.16
C SER A 287 -4.12 -7.08 -23.86
N ALA A 288 -3.13 -6.21 -23.68
CA ALA A 288 -1.79 -6.44 -24.22
C ALA A 288 -1.06 -7.59 -23.49
N PHE A 289 -1.18 -7.69 -22.17
CA PHE A 289 -0.56 -8.76 -21.39
C PHE A 289 -1.05 -10.14 -21.82
N GLU A 290 -2.35 -10.28 -22.04
CA GLU A 290 -2.95 -11.50 -22.56
C GLU A 290 -2.43 -11.79 -23.97
N LYS A 291 -2.61 -10.86 -24.91
CA LYS A 291 -2.27 -11.04 -26.33
C LYS A 291 -0.79 -11.37 -26.58
N TYR A 292 0.12 -10.80 -25.79
CA TYR A 292 1.57 -10.94 -25.97
C TYR A 292 2.26 -11.83 -24.92
N GLU A 293 1.46 -12.60 -24.17
CA GLU A 293 1.91 -13.57 -23.17
C GLU A 293 2.82 -12.98 -22.07
N ILE A 294 2.56 -11.73 -21.69
CA ILE A 294 3.17 -11.05 -20.54
C ILE A 294 2.36 -11.42 -19.29
N ASN A 295 2.16 -12.72 -19.09
CA ASN A 295 1.12 -13.28 -18.22
C ASN A 295 1.64 -13.78 -16.86
N THR A 296 2.95 -14.01 -16.71
CA THR A 296 3.56 -14.26 -15.40
C THR A 296 3.80 -12.97 -14.63
N CYS A 297 3.79 -13.01 -13.30
CA CYS A 297 4.01 -11.83 -12.48
C CYS A 297 5.32 -11.12 -12.78
N ILE A 298 6.41 -11.89 -12.88
CA ILE A 298 7.73 -11.33 -13.12
C ILE A 298 7.84 -10.69 -14.51
N ARG A 299 7.14 -11.24 -15.52
CA ARG A 299 7.02 -10.62 -16.85
C ARG A 299 6.31 -9.27 -16.78
N LYS A 300 5.18 -9.17 -16.06
CA LYS A 300 4.45 -7.91 -15.87
C LYS A 300 5.33 -6.87 -15.18
N ILE A 301 6.01 -7.26 -14.10
CA ILE A 301 6.94 -6.39 -13.34
C ILE A 301 8.04 -5.86 -14.25
N HIS A 302 8.75 -6.73 -14.96
CA HIS A 302 9.82 -6.30 -15.87
C HIS A 302 9.28 -5.42 -17.01
N PHE A 303 8.17 -5.78 -17.64
CA PHE A 303 7.57 -4.96 -18.70
C PHE A 303 7.21 -3.55 -18.19
N LEU A 304 6.54 -3.45 -17.04
CA LEU A 304 6.18 -2.17 -16.43
C LEU A 304 7.41 -1.36 -16.02
N ALA A 305 8.46 -1.99 -15.46
CA ALA A 305 9.70 -1.31 -15.08
C ALA A 305 10.39 -0.66 -16.28
N GLN A 306 10.44 -1.39 -17.39
CA GLN A 306 11.06 -0.93 -18.62
C GLN A 306 10.22 0.19 -19.25
N CYS A 307 8.89 0.02 -19.33
CA CYS A 307 7.99 1.08 -19.78
C CYS A 307 8.11 2.33 -18.91
N ASN A 308 8.19 2.19 -17.59
CA ASN A 308 8.34 3.31 -16.67
C ASN A 308 9.61 4.12 -16.99
N HIS A 309 10.72 3.46 -17.28
CA HIS A 309 11.94 4.14 -17.68
C HIS A 309 11.82 4.84 -19.05
N GLU A 310 11.39 4.11 -20.07
CA GLU A 310 11.36 4.57 -21.48
C GLU A 310 10.30 5.65 -21.76
N SER A 311 9.25 5.72 -20.94
CA SER A 311 8.14 6.67 -21.10
C SER A 311 8.19 7.85 -20.14
N GLN A 312 9.35 8.11 -19.51
CA GLN A 312 9.51 9.14 -18.48
C GLN A 312 8.48 9.00 -17.34
N GLN A 313 8.40 7.80 -16.77
CA GLN A 313 7.41 7.40 -15.76
C GLN A 313 5.96 7.54 -16.23
N PHE A 314 5.68 7.04 -17.43
CA PHE A 314 4.37 7.10 -18.09
C PHE A 314 3.88 8.53 -18.35
N GLN A 315 4.79 9.46 -18.66
CA GLN A 315 4.48 10.86 -18.96
C GLN A 315 4.49 11.19 -20.45
N SER A 316 5.13 10.36 -21.27
CA SER A 316 5.15 10.53 -22.73
C SER A 316 5.06 9.18 -23.45
N SER A 317 4.59 9.22 -24.70
CA SER A 317 4.65 8.10 -25.65
C SER A 317 5.38 8.47 -26.95
N PHE A 318 6.12 9.58 -26.93
CA PHE A 318 6.84 10.15 -28.05
C PHE A 318 8.22 10.63 -27.59
N GLU A 319 9.25 10.32 -28.38
CA GLU A 319 10.61 10.82 -28.20
C GLU A 319 10.72 12.26 -28.75
N GLN A 320 10.68 13.25 -27.86
CA GLN A 320 10.92 14.66 -28.24
C GLN A 320 12.41 14.90 -28.48
N ASP A 321 12.73 15.73 -29.47
CA ASP A 321 14.09 16.19 -29.80
C ASP A 321 15.09 15.04 -30.03
N ALA A 322 14.63 13.96 -30.67
CA ALA A 322 15.44 12.80 -31.00
C ALA A 322 16.74 13.19 -31.73
N VAL A 323 17.87 12.90 -31.09
CA VAL A 323 19.21 13.16 -31.63
C VAL A 323 19.69 11.99 -32.51
N THR A 324 19.05 10.83 -32.38
CA THR A 324 19.41 9.62 -33.14
C THR A 324 18.85 9.68 -34.57
N ASN A 325 19.56 9.07 -35.51
CA ASN A 325 19.14 8.92 -36.91
C ASN A 325 18.63 7.49 -37.14
N PRO A 326 17.34 7.19 -36.90
CA PRO A 326 16.81 5.86 -37.13
C PRO A 326 16.76 5.55 -38.63
N SER A 327 16.85 4.25 -38.97
CA SER A 327 16.46 3.76 -40.30
C SER A 327 15.08 4.28 -40.69
N GLY A 328 14.95 4.80 -41.90
CA GLY A 328 13.77 5.48 -42.42
C GLY A 328 13.66 6.97 -42.11
N GLY A 329 14.56 7.54 -41.29
CA GLY A 329 14.59 8.96 -40.96
C GLY A 329 13.74 9.36 -39.76
N LYS A 330 13.71 10.67 -39.47
CA LYS A 330 13.12 11.26 -38.24
C LYS A 330 11.64 10.93 -38.01
N ASP A 331 10.93 10.52 -39.04
CA ASP A 331 9.53 10.09 -38.92
C ASP A 331 9.38 8.78 -38.13
N TYR A 332 10.46 8.01 -37.93
CA TYR A 332 10.47 6.70 -37.25
C TYR A 332 11.31 6.69 -35.95
N ILE A 333 11.36 7.84 -35.27
CA ILE A 333 11.86 8.00 -33.90
C ILE A 333 10.95 7.32 -32.87
N GLY A 334 11.39 7.21 -31.62
CA GLY A 334 10.71 6.47 -30.57
C GLY A 334 9.23 6.85 -30.38
N ARG A 335 8.36 5.83 -30.38
CA ARG A 335 6.95 5.96 -29.96
C ARG A 335 6.45 4.80 -29.10
N GLY A 336 5.36 5.04 -28.37
CA GLY A 336 4.83 4.10 -27.39
C GLY A 336 5.67 4.05 -26.12
N LEU A 337 5.29 3.16 -25.20
CA LEU A 337 5.88 3.10 -23.86
C LEU A 337 7.30 2.54 -23.84
N ILE A 338 7.68 1.70 -24.81
CA ILE A 338 9.04 1.16 -24.96
C ILE A 338 9.87 1.95 -26.00
N GLN A 339 9.30 2.98 -26.63
CA GLN A 339 9.95 3.76 -27.69
C GLN A 339 10.36 2.89 -28.88
N ILE A 340 9.38 2.28 -29.57
CA ILE A 340 9.65 1.54 -30.82
C ILE A 340 10.24 2.51 -31.85
N THR A 341 11.36 2.10 -32.45
CA THR A 341 12.17 2.95 -33.35
C THR A 341 12.53 2.17 -34.60
N HIS A 342 12.82 2.87 -35.69
CA HIS A 342 13.15 2.36 -37.04
C HIS A 342 11.96 1.90 -37.87
N ASP A 343 11.91 2.35 -39.12
CA ASP A 343 10.88 2.04 -40.12
C ASP A 343 10.54 0.55 -40.23
N TYR A 344 11.54 -0.33 -40.19
CA TYR A 344 11.33 -1.76 -40.28
C TYR A 344 10.56 -2.35 -39.09
N ASN A 345 10.63 -1.73 -37.90
CA ASN A 345 9.85 -2.14 -36.74
C ASN A 345 8.41 -1.63 -36.84
N TYR A 346 8.22 -0.38 -37.28
CA TYR A 346 6.89 0.17 -37.57
C TYR A 346 6.16 -0.65 -38.63
N LYS A 347 6.86 -1.08 -39.69
CA LYS A 347 6.28 -1.88 -40.77
C LYS A 347 5.78 -3.24 -40.27
N LYS A 348 6.57 -3.94 -39.45
CA LYS A 348 6.15 -5.22 -38.85
C LYS A 348 4.97 -5.06 -37.92
N LEU A 349 4.96 -3.98 -37.14
CA LEU A 349 3.84 -3.67 -36.27
C LEU A 349 2.57 -3.35 -37.07
N TYR A 350 2.69 -2.59 -38.17
CA TYR A 350 1.59 -2.32 -39.10
C TYR A 350 1.02 -3.63 -39.65
N GLU A 351 1.88 -4.49 -40.21
CA GLU A 351 1.51 -5.78 -40.77
C GLU A 351 0.74 -6.64 -39.74
N ASN A 352 1.15 -6.59 -38.46
CA ASN A 352 0.48 -7.31 -37.37
C ASN A 352 -0.85 -6.69 -36.92
N ILE A 353 -1.00 -5.36 -36.95
CA ILE A 353 -2.19 -4.67 -36.42
C ILE A 353 -3.24 -4.41 -37.50
N LYS A 354 -2.83 -3.91 -38.66
CA LYS A 354 -3.73 -3.53 -39.76
C LYS A 354 -3.87 -4.65 -40.81
N GLY A 355 -2.90 -5.55 -40.88
CA GLY A 355 -2.80 -6.55 -41.94
C GLY A 355 -2.23 -5.96 -43.24
N GLY A 356 -1.61 -6.82 -44.06
CA GLY A 356 -1.01 -6.39 -45.33
C GLY A 356 0.24 -5.50 -45.18
N LYS A 357 0.85 -5.15 -46.30
CA LYS A 357 2.06 -4.30 -46.35
C LYS A 357 1.65 -2.84 -46.56
N PRO A 358 2.09 -1.89 -45.70
CA PRO A 358 1.76 -0.49 -45.89
C PRO A 358 2.56 0.11 -47.06
N ASN A 359 1.94 1.06 -47.76
CA ASN A 359 2.69 2.03 -48.56
C ASN A 359 3.31 3.13 -47.66
N SER A 360 4.17 3.99 -48.23
CA SER A 360 4.90 4.99 -47.44
C SER A 360 4.00 5.96 -46.67
N LYS A 361 2.87 6.38 -47.25
CA LYS A 361 1.93 7.31 -46.60
C LYS A 361 1.18 6.64 -45.46
N GLU A 362 0.76 5.40 -45.65
CA GLU A 362 0.11 4.60 -44.60
C GLU A 362 1.04 4.36 -43.42
N LEU A 363 2.31 4.02 -43.69
CA LEU A 363 3.30 3.77 -42.65
C LEU A 363 3.63 5.04 -41.85
N LEU A 364 3.76 6.19 -42.54
CA LEU A 364 3.99 7.49 -41.89
C LEU A 364 2.81 7.88 -40.98
N ASN A 365 1.57 7.77 -41.48
CA ASN A 365 0.38 8.04 -40.69
C ASN A 365 0.30 7.11 -39.47
N PHE A 366 0.56 5.81 -39.68
CA PHE A 366 0.54 4.82 -38.61
C PHE A 366 1.61 5.09 -37.55
N ALA A 367 2.80 5.56 -37.94
CA ALA A 367 3.82 5.96 -36.99
C ALA A 367 3.27 7.04 -36.04
N SER A 368 2.68 8.11 -36.57
CA SER A 368 2.08 9.17 -35.75
C SER A 368 0.87 8.69 -34.91
N GLU A 369 0.05 7.77 -35.42
CA GLU A 369 -1.06 7.16 -34.67
C GLU A 369 -0.60 6.46 -33.39
N ILE A 370 0.59 5.84 -33.39
CA ILE A 370 1.11 5.10 -32.23
C ILE A 370 1.29 6.01 -31.02
N ALA A 371 1.84 7.22 -31.19
CA ALA A 371 2.04 8.17 -30.09
C ALA A 371 0.77 8.94 -29.68
N LYS A 372 -0.28 8.90 -30.50
CA LYS A 372 -1.54 9.64 -30.26
C LYS A 372 -2.66 8.76 -29.71
N SER A 373 -2.55 7.44 -29.84
CA SER A 373 -3.53 6.49 -29.30
C SER A 373 -2.94 5.68 -28.14
N LEU A 374 -3.63 5.71 -26.99
CA LEU A 374 -3.22 4.93 -25.83
C LEU A 374 -3.17 3.43 -26.13
N ASN A 375 -4.15 2.95 -26.90
CA ASN A 375 -4.22 1.56 -27.31
C ASN A 375 -3.04 1.17 -28.20
N LEU A 376 -2.75 1.94 -29.25
CA LEU A 376 -1.65 1.63 -30.17
C LEU A 376 -0.29 1.75 -29.49
N SER A 377 -0.07 2.76 -28.65
CA SER A 377 1.14 2.91 -27.83
C SER A 377 1.48 1.66 -27.01
N ILE A 378 0.49 1.09 -26.32
CA ILE A 378 0.69 -0.11 -25.49
C ILE A 378 0.87 -1.35 -26.37
N GLN A 379 0.06 -1.50 -27.41
CA GLN A 379 0.16 -2.64 -28.34
C GLN A 379 1.51 -2.66 -29.06
N ALA A 380 2.03 -1.49 -29.48
CA ALA A 380 3.36 -1.34 -30.06
C ALA A 380 4.45 -1.84 -29.11
N SER A 381 4.37 -1.42 -27.85
CA SER A 381 5.36 -1.76 -26.82
C SER A 381 5.35 -3.25 -26.50
N ALA A 382 4.17 -3.84 -26.33
CA ALA A 382 4.03 -5.26 -26.04
C ALA A 382 4.33 -6.15 -27.26
N TYR A 383 4.03 -5.70 -28.48
CA TYR A 383 4.47 -6.37 -29.71
C TYR A 383 5.99 -6.39 -29.83
N TYR A 384 6.65 -5.24 -29.58
CA TYR A 384 8.11 -5.17 -29.58
C TYR A 384 8.69 -6.15 -28.55
N TRP A 385 8.19 -6.10 -27.32
CA TRP A 385 8.59 -6.99 -26.23
C TRP A 385 8.51 -8.47 -26.61
N ARG A 386 7.45 -8.88 -27.31
CA ARG A 386 7.23 -10.28 -27.66
C ARG A 386 8.02 -10.72 -28.90
N TYR A 387 8.18 -9.85 -29.90
CA TYR A 387 8.60 -10.29 -31.24
C TYR A 387 9.79 -9.54 -31.84
N LEU A 388 10.13 -8.34 -31.34
CA LEU A 388 11.12 -7.47 -31.98
C LEU A 388 12.31 -7.10 -31.10
N GLY A 389 12.34 -7.52 -29.84
CA GLY A 389 13.48 -7.27 -28.95
C GLY A 389 14.81 -7.61 -29.61
N VAL A 390 15.83 -6.82 -29.31
CA VAL A 390 17.20 -7.07 -29.79
C VAL A 390 17.58 -8.50 -29.41
N PRO A 391 18.05 -9.34 -30.35
CA PRO A 391 18.21 -10.76 -30.12
C PRO A 391 19.43 -11.06 -29.25
N VAL A 392 19.25 -10.97 -27.92
CA VAL A 392 20.26 -11.35 -26.94
C VAL A 392 20.30 -12.87 -26.76
N VAL A 393 19.13 -13.48 -26.55
CA VAL A 393 18.89 -14.95 -26.57
C VAL A 393 17.78 -15.29 -27.58
N GLY A 394 17.43 -14.33 -28.44
CA GLY A 394 16.24 -14.33 -29.29
C GLY A 394 15.42 -13.04 -29.10
N LYS A 395 14.38 -12.85 -29.92
CA LYS A 395 13.60 -11.59 -29.94
C LYS A 395 12.49 -11.50 -28.89
N ASN A 396 12.19 -12.61 -28.20
CA ASN A 396 11.12 -12.68 -27.21
C ASN A 396 11.66 -12.35 -25.82
N ILE A 397 11.43 -11.12 -25.36
CA ILE A 397 11.93 -10.60 -24.08
C ILE A 397 11.26 -11.32 -22.89
N ASN A 398 10.09 -11.94 -23.07
CA ASN A 398 9.46 -12.75 -22.03
C ASN A 398 10.37 -13.86 -21.48
N LEU A 399 11.25 -14.43 -22.33
CA LEU A 399 12.18 -15.48 -21.92
C LEU A 399 13.26 -14.96 -20.96
N LEU A 400 13.66 -13.70 -21.13
CA LEU A 400 14.64 -13.02 -20.28
C LEU A 400 13.99 -12.57 -18.97
N ALA A 401 12.82 -11.95 -19.07
CA ALA A 401 12.06 -11.52 -17.90
C ALA A 401 11.61 -12.69 -17.01
N SER A 402 11.29 -13.84 -17.59
CA SER A 402 11.01 -15.07 -16.82
C SER A 402 12.19 -15.56 -15.98
N LYS A 403 13.42 -15.22 -16.36
CA LYS A 403 14.63 -15.50 -15.58
C LYS A 403 15.00 -14.38 -14.62
N ASP A 404 14.17 -13.34 -14.54
CA ASP A 404 14.39 -12.16 -13.70
C ASP A 404 15.71 -11.41 -14.01
N ASP A 405 16.17 -11.49 -15.27
CA ASP A 405 17.44 -10.92 -15.69
C ASP A 405 17.27 -9.49 -16.22
N VAL A 406 17.32 -8.51 -15.32
CA VAL A 406 17.14 -7.08 -15.68
C VAL A 406 18.17 -6.62 -16.72
N LEU A 407 19.40 -7.15 -16.67
CA LEU A 407 20.45 -6.73 -17.60
C LEU A 407 20.12 -7.20 -19.01
N LEU A 408 19.79 -8.47 -19.19
CA LEU A 408 19.45 -9.00 -20.52
C LEU A 408 18.14 -8.41 -21.05
N VAL A 409 17.14 -8.18 -20.19
CA VAL A 409 15.91 -7.46 -20.57
C VAL A 409 16.25 -6.05 -21.06
N SER A 410 17.10 -5.32 -20.35
CA SER A 410 17.49 -3.95 -20.74
C SER A 410 18.29 -3.93 -22.05
N ARG A 411 19.14 -4.93 -22.28
CA ARG A 411 19.86 -5.12 -23.55
C ARG A 411 18.91 -5.41 -24.72
N ALA A 412 17.86 -6.19 -24.48
CA ALA A 412 16.87 -6.50 -25.50
C ALA A 412 16.04 -5.28 -25.92
N ILE A 413 16.02 -4.20 -25.13
CA ILE A 413 15.28 -2.97 -25.41
C ILE A 413 16.20 -1.88 -25.97
N ASN A 414 17.31 -1.60 -25.28
CA ASN A 414 18.17 -0.46 -25.58
C ASN A 414 19.46 -0.85 -26.36
N GLY A 415 19.60 -2.12 -26.74
CA GLY A 415 20.72 -2.62 -27.54
C GLY A 415 21.60 -3.62 -26.79
N ASN A 416 22.19 -4.55 -27.53
CA ASN A 416 23.04 -5.61 -26.97
C ASN A 416 24.46 -5.11 -26.66
N ILE A 417 24.56 -4.16 -25.73
CA ILE A 417 25.80 -3.53 -25.27
C ILE A 417 26.08 -3.88 -23.81
N GLN A 418 27.32 -3.68 -23.36
CA GLN A 418 27.74 -4.05 -22.01
C GLN A 418 26.85 -3.42 -20.93
N THR A 419 26.58 -2.12 -21.04
CA THR A 419 25.75 -1.34 -20.11
C THR A 419 24.71 -0.55 -20.89
N PRO A 420 23.47 -1.05 -20.99
CA PRO A 420 22.36 -0.30 -21.59
C PRO A 420 22.10 1.02 -20.88
N ASN A 421 21.62 2.02 -21.61
CA ASN A 421 21.25 3.31 -21.04
C ASN A 421 20.15 3.13 -19.97
N GLY A 422 20.33 3.81 -18.84
CA GLY A 422 19.38 3.76 -17.72
C GLY A 422 19.31 2.43 -16.96
N LEU A 423 20.35 1.58 -17.05
CA LEU A 423 20.34 0.26 -16.41
C LEU A 423 20.11 0.34 -14.88
N GLN A 424 20.63 1.36 -14.20
CA GLN A 424 20.48 1.48 -12.74
C GLN A 424 19.04 1.81 -12.36
N GLU A 425 18.41 2.72 -13.11
CA GLU A 425 17.01 3.09 -12.97
C GLU A 425 16.12 1.87 -13.26
N ARG A 426 16.38 1.12 -14.33
CA ARG A 426 15.64 -0.11 -14.64
C ARG A 426 15.75 -1.17 -13.54
N LYS A 427 16.94 -1.34 -12.94
CA LYS A 427 17.14 -2.21 -11.77
C LYS A 427 16.35 -1.73 -10.56
N LYS A 428 16.41 -0.43 -10.28
CA LYS A 428 15.63 0.22 -9.22
C LYS A 428 14.14 -0.03 -9.42
N TYR A 429 13.57 0.34 -10.56
CA TYR A 429 12.14 0.17 -10.86
C TYR A 429 11.69 -1.29 -10.80
N THR A 430 12.52 -2.22 -11.26
CA THR A 430 12.20 -3.66 -11.16
C THR A 430 12.12 -4.09 -9.69
N LYS A 431 13.06 -3.65 -8.85
CA LYS A 431 13.04 -3.93 -7.41
C LYS A 431 11.81 -3.33 -6.74
N GLU A 432 11.53 -2.06 -6.98
CA GLU A 432 10.38 -1.34 -6.41
C GLU A 432 9.07 -1.99 -6.83
N LEU A 433 8.92 -2.33 -8.12
CA LEU A 433 7.73 -3.05 -8.59
C LEU A 433 7.58 -4.43 -7.96
N LYS A 434 8.67 -5.16 -7.65
CA LYS A 434 8.56 -6.41 -6.88
C LYS A 434 8.01 -6.19 -5.47
N GLU A 435 8.43 -5.12 -4.81
CA GLU A 435 7.92 -4.75 -3.48
C GLU A 435 6.45 -4.36 -3.55
N ILE A 436 6.08 -3.51 -4.51
CA ILE A 436 4.69 -3.07 -4.76
C ILE A 436 3.79 -4.27 -5.09
N PHE A 437 4.28 -5.21 -5.92
CA PHE A 437 3.58 -6.45 -6.29
C PHE A 437 3.65 -7.53 -5.22
N GLN A 438 4.41 -7.31 -4.15
CA GLN A 438 4.73 -8.30 -3.12
C GLN A 438 5.15 -9.64 -3.73
N TYR A 439 5.99 -9.58 -4.78
CA TYR A 439 6.38 -10.70 -5.63
C TYR A 439 6.90 -11.91 -4.83
N ASP A 440 7.69 -11.67 -3.79
CA ASP A 440 8.23 -12.75 -2.95
C ASP A 440 7.13 -13.46 -2.14
N LYS A 441 6.12 -12.72 -1.64
CA LYS A 441 4.96 -13.31 -0.96
C LYS A 441 4.11 -14.13 -1.94
N CYS A 442 3.96 -13.64 -3.17
CA CYS A 442 3.25 -14.34 -4.25
C CYS A 442 3.91 -15.64 -4.74
N THR A 443 5.23 -15.76 -4.60
CA THR A 443 6.00 -16.89 -5.15
C THR A 443 6.40 -17.93 -4.11
N LYS A 444 6.41 -17.57 -2.82
CA LYS A 444 6.63 -18.49 -1.69
C LYS A 444 5.42 -19.37 -1.36
N ASN A 445 4.21 -18.97 -1.73
CA ASN A 445 2.98 -19.77 -1.59
C ASN A 445 2.76 -20.70 -2.80
N LYS A 446 3.78 -21.45 -3.21
CA LYS A 446 3.73 -22.41 -4.31
C LYS A 446 4.02 -23.83 -3.86
#